data_AF-A0A091MAP2-F1
#
_entry.id   AF-A0A091MAP2-F1
#
_cell.length_a   1.000
_cell.length_b   1.000
_cell.length_c   1.000
_cell.angle_alpha   90.00
_cell.angle_beta   90.00
_cell.angle_gamma   90.00
#
_symmetry.space_group_name_H-M   'P 1'
#
loop_
_entity.id
_entity.type
_entity.pdbx_description
1 polymer ?
#
loop_
_entity_poly.entity_id
_entity_poly.type
_entity_poly.pdbx_seq_one_letter_code
_entity_poly.pdbx_strand_id
1 'polypeptide(L)'
;LSPDEDGICSGRYFSESGLVGLLEQAAELFSMGGLYETVNEVYKIVIPILEAHRDFRKLTLTHSKLQKAFDSIINKGQKRMFGTYFRVGFYGSKFGDLDEQEFVYKEPAITKLPEISHRLEGFYGQCFGEDAVEVIKDSAPVDKRKLDPGKAYIQITFVEPYFDEYEMKDRVTYFEKNFNLCRFMYTTPFTMDGRPRGELSEQYKRNTILTTMHAFPYIKTRINVIQKEEFILTPIEVAIEDMQKKTQELTAATNQEPPDAKMLQMVLQGSVGATVNQGPLEVAQVFLAEIPADPKLYRHHNKLRLCFKEFIMR
;
A
#
# COMPACT_ATOMS: atom_id res chain seq x y z
N LEU A 1 25.15 25.17 17.96
CA LEU A 1 26.50 24.83 17.44
C LEU A 1 26.73 25.73 16.24
N SER A 2 27.72 26.62 16.33
CA SER A 2 28.12 27.56 15.28
C SER A 2 28.97 26.86 14.21
N PRO A 3 29.08 27.40 12.98
CA PRO A 3 29.57 26.66 11.81
C PRO A 3 31.09 26.58 11.65
N ASP A 4 31.89 27.22 12.50
CA ASP A 4 33.32 27.51 12.21
C ASP A 4 34.34 26.82 13.15
N GLU A 5 33.96 25.75 13.84
CA GLU A 5 34.93 24.86 14.48
C GLU A 5 34.79 23.47 13.85
N ASP A 6 35.88 22.93 13.29
CA ASP A 6 36.00 21.50 12.95
C ASP A 6 35.85 20.69 14.25
N GLY A 7 34.58 20.46 14.62
CA GLY A 7 34.20 19.76 15.83
C GLY A 7 34.61 18.31 15.69
N ILE A 8 35.74 17.95 16.29
CA ILE A 8 36.07 16.55 16.56
C ILE A 8 34.93 16.01 17.43
N CYS A 9 34.04 15.23 16.82
CA CYS A 9 32.95 14.57 17.52
C CYS A 9 33.55 13.56 18.53
N SER A 10 33.78 14.01 19.77
CA SER A 10 34.37 13.23 20.87
C SER A 10 33.32 12.53 21.74
N GLY A 11 32.05 12.52 21.30
CA GLY A 11 30.98 11.86 22.02
C GLY A 11 31.22 10.35 22.13
N ARG A 12 30.82 9.74 23.25
CA ARG A 12 30.96 8.28 23.49
C ARG A 12 30.45 7.39 22.35
N TYR A 13 29.45 7.88 21.62
CA TYR A 13 28.82 7.20 20.48
C TYR A 13 29.56 7.40 19.16
N PHE A 14 30.42 8.41 19.06
CA PHE A 14 31.25 8.69 17.90
C PHE A 14 32.61 7.98 18.05
N SER A 15 32.53 6.68 18.26
CA SER A 15 33.66 5.74 18.36
C SER A 15 33.23 4.41 17.75
N GLU A 16 34.16 3.54 17.37
CA GLU A 16 33.82 2.24 16.79
C GLU A 16 32.97 1.37 17.75
N SER A 17 33.31 1.37 19.04
CA SER A 17 32.51 0.70 20.08
C SER A 17 31.13 1.35 20.26
N GLY A 18 31.05 2.67 20.16
CA GLY A 18 29.79 3.42 20.20
C GLY A 18 28.88 3.10 19.00
N LEU A 19 29.45 3.05 17.80
CA LEU A 19 28.76 2.66 16.57
C LEU A 19 28.22 1.23 16.66
N VAL A 20 29.05 0.27 17.09
CA VAL A 20 28.62 -1.12 17.30
C VAL A 20 27.44 -1.19 18.26
N GLY A 21 27.50 -0.48 19.39
CA GLY A 21 26.39 -0.45 20.35
C GLY A 21 25.09 0.11 19.77
N LEU A 22 25.18 1.18 18.96
CA LEU A 22 24.02 1.75 18.26
C LEU A 22 23.44 0.80 17.21
N LEU A 23 24.29 0.12 16.44
CA LEU A 23 23.86 -0.85 15.44
C LEU A 23 23.23 -2.09 16.09
N GLU A 24 23.79 -2.59 17.20
CA GLU A 24 23.20 -3.67 17.98
C GLU A 24 21.80 -3.30 18.52
N GLN A 25 21.62 -2.05 18.96
CA GLN A 25 20.32 -1.53 19.36
C GLN A 25 19.34 -1.44 18.17
N ALA A 26 19.81 -0.97 17.01
CA ALA A 26 19.01 -0.93 15.79
C ALA A 26 18.54 -2.32 15.35
N ALA A 27 19.44 -3.32 15.37
CA ALA A 27 19.10 -4.70 15.07
C ALA A 27 18.01 -5.26 16.00
N GLU A 28 18.06 -4.92 17.30
CA GLU A 28 17.01 -5.31 18.25
C GLU A 28 15.67 -4.66 17.92
N LEU A 29 15.67 -3.36 17.62
CA LEU A 29 14.45 -2.63 17.22
C LEU A 29 13.85 -3.17 15.92
N PHE A 30 14.68 -3.53 14.92
CA PHE A 30 14.22 -4.17 13.70
C PHE A 30 13.60 -5.54 13.96
N SER A 31 14.22 -6.34 14.83
CA SER A 31 13.68 -7.64 15.25
C SER A 31 12.32 -7.49 15.95
N MET A 32 12.20 -6.54 16.89
CA MET A 32 10.94 -6.21 17.56
C MET A 32 9.87 -5.71 16.58
N GLY A 33 10.27 -4.93 15.58
CA GLY A 33 9.40 -4.45 14.51
C GLY A 33 9.04 -5.48 13.44
N GLY A 34 9.55 -6.72 13.53
CA GLY A 34 9.30 -7.79 12.56
C GLY A 34 10.02 -7.63 11.22
N LEU A 35 10.99 -6.71 11.14
CA LEU A 35 11.81 -6.41 9.96
C LEU A 35 13.08 -7.28 9.94
N TYR A 36 12.92 -8.59 10.02
CA TYR A 36 14.03 -9.54 10.24
C TYR A 36 15.10 -9.51 9.15
N GLU A 37 14.74 -9.20 7.91
CA GLU A 37 15.67 -9.05 6.79
C GLU A 37 16.66 -7.90 7.03
N THR A 38 16.20 -6.80 7.64
CA THR A 38 17.07 -5.66 7.97
C THR A 38 18.04 -5.94 9.12
N VAL A 39 17.72 -6.90 9.99
CA VAL A 39 18.64 -7.36 11.05
C VAL A 39 19.94 -7.89 10.43
N ASN A 40 19.83 -8.63 9.32
CA ASN A 40 20.97 -9.13 8.58
C ASN A 40 21.81 -7.99 7.97
N GLU A 41 21.15 -7.00 7.36
CA GLU A 41 21.85 -5.85 6.77
C GLU A 41 22.63 -5.04 7.81
N VAL A 42 22.08 -4.88 9.02
CA VAL A 42 22.81 -4.25 10.13
C VAL A 42 24.03 -5.07 10.55
N TYR A 43 23.87 -6.39 10.71
CA TYR A 43 24.98 -7.23 11.17
C TYR A 43 26.09 -7.42 10.14
N LYS A 44 25.83 -7.26 8.83
CA LYS A 44 26.89 -7.18 7.81
C LYS A 44 27.90 -6.06 8.08
N ILE A 45 27.50 -4.99 8.77
CA ILE A 45 28.38 -3.88 9.15
C ILE A 45 29.11 -4.19 10.47
N VAL A 46 28.42 -4.82 11.42
CA VAL A 46 28.96 -5.10 12.77
C VAL A 46 29.98 -6.25 12.76
N ILE A 47 29.74 -7.32 11.99
CA ILE A 47 30.57 -8.53 12.01
C ILE A 47 32.04 -8.23 11.69
N PRO A 48 32.39 -7.50 10.60
CA PRO A 48 33.78 -7.22 10.27
C PRO A 48 34.55 -6.48 11.37
N ILE A 49 33.87 -5.58 12.09
CA ILE A 49 34.42 -4.85 13.25
C ILE A 49 34.75 -5.82 14.39
N LEU A 50 33.81 -6.72 14.72
CA LEU A 50 34.02 -7.70 15.78
C LEU A 50 35.12 -8.71 15.43
N GLU A 51 35.23 -9.11 14.16
CA GLU A 51 36.30 -9.98 13.65
C GLU A 51 37.68 -9.32 13.76
N ALA A 52 37.80 -8.05 13.37
CA ALA A 52 39.05 -7.29 13.49
C ALA A 52 39.54 -7.22 14.95
N HIS A 53 38.59 -7.07 15.89
CA HIS A 53 38.86 -7.08 17.32
C HIS A 53 38.99 -8.47 17.94
N ARG A 54 38.74 -9.55 17.18
CA ARG A 54 38.72 -10.93 17.67
C ARG A 54 37.75 -11.12 18.85
N ASP A 55 36.63 -10.39 18.86
CA ASP A 55 35.59 -10.51 19.89
C ASP A 55 34.66 -11.70 19.58
N PHE A 56 35.20 -12.91 19.76
CA PHE A 56 34.49 -14.16 19.47
C PHE A 56 33.22 -14.36 20.32
N ARG A 57 33.19 -13.75 21.51
CA ARG A 57 32.02 -13.81 22.39
C ARG A 57 30.86 -13.02 21.79
N LYS A 58 31.10 -11.78 21.34
CA LYS A 58 30.06 -11.00 20.65
C LYS A 58 29.68 -11.61 19.31
N LEU A 59 30.64 -12.14 18.54
CA LEU A 59 30.35 -12.85 17.30
C LEU A 59 29.36 -14.01 17.52
N THR A 60 29.56 -14.81 18.58
CA THR A 60 28.64 -15.91 18.93
C THR A 60 27.22 -15.40 19.19
N LEU A 61 27.08 -14.30 19.94
CA LEU A 61 25.78 -13.68 20.23
C LEU A 61 25.12 -13.12 18.96
N THR A 62 25.89 -12.44 18.11
CA THR A 62 25.43 -11.90 16.82
C THR A 62 24.91 -12.99 15.91
N HIS A 63 25.64 -14.09 15.74
CA HIS A 63 25.19 -15.22 14.92
C HIS A 63 23.96 -15.92 15.52
N SER A 64 23.82 -16.02 16.84
CA SER A 64 22.61 -16.54 17.48
C SER A 64 21.39 -15.64 17.20
N LYS A 65 21.56 -14.31 17.19
CA LYS A 65 20.50 -13.37 16.82
C LYS A 65 20.13 -13.47 15.34
N LEU A 66 21.11 -13.62 14.44
CA LEU A 66 20.87 -13.85 13.02
C LEU A 66 20.09 -15.15 12.76
N GLN A 67 20.46 -16.25 13.42
CA GLN A 67 19.72 -17.51 13.33
C GLN A 67 18.24 -17.30 13.67
N LYS A 68 17.95 -16.65 14.81
CA LYS A 68 16.57 -16.35 15.25
C LYS A 68 15.82 -15.46 14.25
N ALA A 69 16.50 -14.51 13.61
CA ALA A 69 15.91 -13.65 12.59
C ALA A 69 15.50 -14.47 11.35
N PHE A 70 16.39 -15.33 10.84
CA PHE A 70 16.08 -16.21 9.70
C PHE A 70 14.98 -17.22 10.03
N ASP A 71 15.02 -17.84 11.21
CA ASP A 71 13.94 -18.70 11.70
C ASP A 71 12.60 -17.95 11.74
N SER A 72 12.62 -16.67 12.13
CA SER A 72 11.41 -15.83 12.14
C SER A 72 10.89 -15.52 10.74
N ILE A 73 11.78 -15.32 9.75
CA ILE A 73 11.38 -15.12 8.34
C ILE A 73 10.67 -16.37 7.83
N ILE A 74 11.25 -17.56 8.05
CA ILE A 74 10.69 -18.83 7.60
C ILE A 74 9.33 -19.10 8.27
N ASN A 75 9.26 -18.96 9.59
CA ASN A 75 8.08 -19.36 10.36
C ASN A 75 6.92 -18.35 10.28
N LYS A 76 7.23 -17.05 10.18
CA LYS A 76 6.20 -16.00 10.14
C LYS A 76 5.84 -15.61 8.71
N GLY A 77 6.77 -15.65 7.75
CA GLY A 77 6.50 -15.45 6.32
C GLY A 77 5.52 -14.30 6.02
N GLN A 78 4.38 -14.66 5.43
CA GLN A 78 3.26 -13.77 5.05
C GLN A 78 2.32 -13.38 6.21
N LYS A 79 2.47 -13.97 7.40
CA LYS A 79 1.66 -13.62 8.60
C LYS A 79 2.13 -12.34 9.28
N ARG A 80 3.24 -11.75 8.82
CA ARG A 80 3.76 -10.48 9.35
C ARG A 80 2.87 -9.34 8.86
N MET A 81 2.61 -8.36 9.72
CA MET A 81 1.80 -7.20 9.38
C MET A 81 2.69 -5.96 9.33
N PHE A 82 3.02 -5.49 8.13
CA PHE A 82 3.92 -4.33 7.95
C PHE A 82 3.22 -2.97 8.09
N GLY A 83 1.89 -2.95 8.12
CA GLY A 83 1.06 -1.77 8.27
C GLY A 83 0.09 -1.58 7.12
N THR A 84 -0.81 -0.62 7.28
CA THR A 84 -1.76 -0.19 6.26
C THR A 84 -1.47 1.25 5.87
N TYR A 85 -1.81 1.63 4.63
CA TYR A 85 -1.50 2.94 4.10
C TYR A 85 -2.77 3.70 3.72
N PHE A 86 -2.79 5.00 4.03
CA PHE A 86 -3.89 5.89 3.71
C PHE A 86 -3.37 7.20 3.12
N ARG A 87 -3.94 7.63 1.99
CA ARG A 87 -3.82 9.02 1.56
C ARG A 87 -4.72 9.89 2.44
N VAL A 88 -4.16 10.96 2.99
CA VAL A 88 -4.88 11.97 3.77
C VAL A 88 -4.62 13.33 3.15
N GLY A 89 -5.68 13.95 2.63
CA GLY A 89 -5.68 15.32 2.12
C GLY A 89 -6.41 16.26 3.06
N PHE A 90 -5.88 17.48 3.23
CA PHE A 90 -6.46 18.51 4.09
C PHE A 90 -6.95 19.68 3.23
N TYR A 91 -8.18 20.14 3.46
CA TYR A 91 -8.78 21.23 2.68
C TYR A 91 -9.55 22.20 3.58
N GLY A 92 -9.29 23.50 3.41
CA GLY A 92 -9.95 24.58 4.14
C GLY A 92 -8.95 25.42 4.93
N SER A 93 -9.21 26.73 4.99
CA SER A 93 -8.27 27.72 5.53
C SER A 93 -7.91 27.51 7.01
N LYS A 94 -8.77 26.81 7.78
CA LYS A 94 -8.51 26.42 9.18
C LYS A 94 -7.25 25.57 9.35
N PHE A 95 -6.83 24.85 8.31
CA PHE A 95 -5.62 24.02 8.33
C PHE A 95 -4.31 24.81 8.18
N GLY A 96 -4.37 26.10 7.82
CA GLY A 96 -3.17 26.91 7.60
C GLY A 96 -2.25 26.28 6.55
N ASP A 97 -0.99 26.06 6.90
CA ASP A 97 0.03 25.45 6.02
C ASP A 97 -0.32 24.02 5.56
N LEU A 98 -1.27 23.36 6.23
CA LEU A 98 -1.74 22.04 5.81
C LEU A 98 -2.81 22.12 4.71
N ASP A 99 -3.42 23.27 4.43
CA ASP A 99 -4.41 23.39 3.35
C ASP A 99 -3.78 22.96 2.01
N GLU A 100 -4.49 22.10 1.28
CA GLU A 100 -4.06 21.44 0.03
C GLU A 100 -2.90 20.46 0.14
N GLN A 101 -2.42 20.19 1.35
CA GLN A 101 -1.35 19.20 1.53
C GLN A 101 -1.94 17.78 1.57
N GLU A 102 -1.32 16.90 0.79
CA GLU A 102 -1.60 15.46 0.79
C GLU A 102 -0.41 14.68 1.35
N PHE A 103 -0.73 13.67 2.16
CA PHE A 103 0.27 12.79 2.76
C PHE A 103 -0.17 11.35 2.58
N VAL A 104 0.80 10.44 2.51
CA VAL A 104 0.55 9.03 2.82
C VAL A 104 0.86 8.81 4.29
N TYR A 105 -0.09 8.22 5.01
CA TYR A 105 0.00 7.80 6.39
C TYR A 105 0.25 6.30 6.44
N LYS A 106 1.23 5.87 7.23
CA LYS A 106 1.47 4.47 7.58
C LYS A 106 0.88 4.20 8.96
N GLU A 107 -0.17 3.39 9.00
CA GLU A 107 -0.85 2.98 10.21
C GLU A 107 -0.42 1.58 10.68
N PRO A 108 -0.55 1.27 11.98
CA PRO A 108 -0.21 -0.05 12.50
C PRO A 108 -1.04 -1.19 11.89
N ALA A 109 -0.42 -2.36 11.73
CA ALA A 109 -1.05 -3.64 11.46
C ALA A 109 -2.21 -3.63 10.44
N ILE A 110 -3.47 -3.67 10.91
CA ILE A 110 -4.70 -3.84 10.10
C ILE A 110 -5.68 -2.69 10.38
N THR A 111 -5.17 -1.48 10.65
CA THR A 111 -6.01 -0.30 10.83
C THR A 111 -6.95 -0.13 9.64
N LYS A 112 -8.25 0.01 9.92
CA LYS A 112 -9.28 0.19 8.90
C LYS A 112 -9.60 1.66 8.70
N LEU A 113 -10.17 2.00 7.53
CA LEU A 113 -10.56 3.37 7.19
C LEU A 113 -11.39 4.07 8.29
N PRO A 114 -12.40 3.43 8.94
CA PRO A 114 -13.15 4.08 10.01
C PRO A 114 -12.31 4.46 11.23
N GLU A 115 -11.27 3.67 11.55
CA GLU A 115 -10.42 3.91 12.72
C GLU A 115 -9.57 5.17 12.55
N ILE A 116 -8.87 5.29 11.42
CA ILE A 116 -8.10 6.50 11.09
C ILE A 116 -9.03 7.71 10.89
N SER A 117 -10.19 7.51 10.26
CA SER A 117 -11.19 8.56 10.08
C SER A 117 -11.63 9.14 11.42
N HIS A 118 -12.07 8.29 12.34
CA HIS A 118 -12.52 8.72 13.66
C HIS A 118 -11.38 9.38 14.47
N ARG A 119 -10.15 8.84 14.38
CA ARG A 119 -8.98 9.41 15.07
C ARG A 119 -8.64 10.81 14.57
N LEU A 120 -8.64 11.03 13.25
CA LEU A 120 -8.32 12.34 12.67
C LEU A 120 -9.46 13.34 12.87
N GLU A 121 -10.70 12.93 12.65
CA GLU A 121 -11.89 13.75 12.92
C GLU A 121 -11.94 14.20 14.38
N GLY A 122 -11.74 13.28 15.33
CA GLY A 122 -11.71 13.63 16.76
C GLY A 122 -10.55 14.55 17.14
N PHE A 123 -9.34 14.31 16.59
CA PHE A 123 -8.18 15.18 16.85
C PHE A 123 -8.42 16.61 16.37
N TYR A 124 -8.85 16.79 15.12
CA TYR A 124 -9.07 18.13 14.57
C TYR A 124 -10.37 18.77 15.08
N GLY A 125 -11.37 17.97 15.46
CA GLY A 125 -12.57 18.45 16.16
C GLY A 125 -12.23 19.11 17.50
N GLN A 126 -11.28 18.55 18.25
CA GLN A 126 -10.76 19.20 19.46
C GLN A 126 -10.00 20.50 19.17
N CYS A 127 -9.37 20.63 18.00
CA CYS A 127 -8.65 21.85 17.61
C CYS A 127 -9.56 22.96 17.09
N PHE A 128 -10.60 22.62 16.32
CA PHE A 128 -11.38 23.59 15.54
C PHE A 128 -12.87 23.67 15.94
N GLY A 129 -13.34 22.76 16.78
CA GLY A 129 -14.75 22.50 17.08
C GLY A 129 -15.28 21.32 16.25
N GLU A 130 -16.09 20.45 16.87
CA GLU A 130 -16.63 19.23 16.21
C GLU A 130 -17.45 19.56 14.97
N ASP A 131 -18.31 20.58 15.03
CA ASP A 131 -19.15 21.02 13.90
C ASP A 131 -18.35 21.65 12.74
N ALA A 132 -17.08 21.99 12.98
CA ALA A 132 -16.21 22.64 12.01
C ALA A 132 -15.39 21.65 11.18
N VAL A 133 -15.40 20.35 11.49
CA VAL A 133 -14.60 19.32 10.80
C VAL A 133 -15.52 18.35 10.07
N GLU A 134 -15.15 18.01 8.83
CA GLU A 134 -15.94 17.08 8.02
C GLU A 134 -15.02 16.11 7.24
N VAL A 135 -15.32 14.82 7.30
CA VAL A 135 -14.58 13.81 6.54
C VAL A 135 -15.21 13.60 5.17
N ILE A 136 -14.44 13.86 4.11
CA ILE A 136 -14.82 13.53 2.73
C ILE A 136 -14.66 12.03 2.53
N LYS A 137 -15.78 11.34 2.28
CA LYS A 137 -15.84 9.87 2.16
C LYS A 137 -15.53 9.37 0.75
N ASP A 138 -15.75 10.18 -0.27
CA ASP A 138 -15.39 9.84 -1.64
C ASP A 138 -13.88 10.02 -1.86
N SER A 139 -13.34 9.33 -2.87
CA SER A 139 -11.92 9.42 -3.25
C SER A 139 -11.69 10.32 -4.46
N ALA A 140 -12.72 11.01 -4.97
CA ALA A 140 -12.61 11.84 -6.15
C ALA A 140 -11.79 13.10 -5.85
N PRO A 141 -11.20 13.76 -6.88
CA PRO A 141 -10.54 15.04 -6.67
C PRO A 141 -11.49 16.06 -6.07
N VAL A 142 -11.05 16.71 -5.00
CA VAL A 142 -11.86 17.67 -4.24
C VAL A 142 -11.96 19.00 -4.99
N ASP A 143 -13.17 19.42 -5.32
CA ASP A 143 -13.45 20.75 -5.86
C ASP A 143 -13.71 21.74 -4.73
N LYS A 144 -12.70 22.56 -4.41
CA LYS A 144 -12.76 23.57 -3.35
C LYS A 144 -13.94 24.53 -3.46
N ARG A 145 -14.41 24.81 -4.67
CA ARG A 145 -15.50 25.77 -4.90
C ARG A 145 -16.83 25.29 -4.33
N LYS A 146 -16.96 23.99 -4.09
CA LYS A 146 -18.13 23.33 -3.52
C LYS A 146 -18.05 23.15 -2.00
N LEU A 147 -16.91 23.49 -1.39
CA LEU A 147 -16.70 23.34 0.04
C LEU A 147 -17.16 24.60 0.79
N ASP A 148 -17.66 24.42 2.00
CA ASP A 148 -17.97 25.53 2.91
C ASP A 148 -16.64 26.17 3.42
N PRO A 149 -16.37 27.46 3.14
CA PRO A 149 -15.16 28.13 3.61
C PRO A 149 -15.03 28.17 5.14
N GLY A 150 -16.12 28.00 5.87
CA GLY A 150 -16.15 27.96 7.33
C GLY A 150 -15.73 26.61 7.94
N LYS A 151 -15.54 25.57 7.13
CA LYS A 151 -15.23 24.20 7.58
C LYS A 151 -13.81 23.75 7.22
N ALA A 152 -13.38 22.69 7.89
CA ALA A 152 -12.13 21.98 7.70
C ALA A 152 -12.43 20.55 7.20
N TYR A 153 -12.08 20.27 5.96
CA TYR A 153 -12.35 18.99 5.32
C TYR A 153 -11.12 18.08 5.32
N ILE A 154 -11.30 16.82 5.68
CA ILE A 154 -10.25 15.79 5.63
C ILE A 154 -10.70 14.71 4.65
N GLN A 155 -9.97 14.49 3.56
CA GLN A 155 -10.23 13.37 2.66
C GLN A 155 -9.29 12.22 2.99
N ILE A 156 -9.86 11.04 3.28
CA ILE A 156 -9.08 9.86 3.65
C ILE A 156 -9.39 8.75 2.66
N THR A 157 -8.36 8.19 2.03
CA THR A 157 -8.50 7.13 1.04
C THR A 157 -7.49 6.02 1.35
N PHE A 158 -7.95 4.78 1.41
CA PHE A 158 -7.06 3.62 1.49
C PHE A 158 -6.19 3.53 0.23
N VAL A 159 -4.90 3.29 0.39
CA VAL A 159 -3.96 3.13 -0.72
C VAL A 159 -3.16 1.84 -0.56
N GLU A 160 -2.78 1.23 -1.67
CA GLU A 160 -1.92 0.04 -1.70
C GLU A 160 -0.55 0.41 -2.27
N PRO A 161 0.54 -0.23 -1.83
CA PRO A 161 1.84 -0.07 -2.49
C PRO A 161 1.73 -0.36 -3.99
N TYR A 162 2.31 0.50 -4.81
CA TYR A 162 2.30 0.38 -6.26
C TYR A 162 3.69 0.03 -6.78
N PHE A 163 3.75 -0.93 -7.70
CA PHE A 163 4.95 -1.37 -8.40
C PHE A 163 4.64 -1.48 -9.89
N ASP A 164 5.56 -1.02 -10.73
CA ASP A 164 5.46 -1.29 -12.16
C ASP A 164 5.91 -2.72 -12.50
N GLU A 165 5.76 -3.10 -13.77
CA GLU A 165 6.11 -4.45 -14.25
C GLU A 165 7.59 -4.80 -14.07
N TYR A 166 8.49 -3.80 -13.99
CA TYR A 166 9.91 -4.03 -13.77
C TYR A 166 10.18 -4.29 -12.29
N GLU A 167 9.69 -3.42 -11.41
CA GLU A 167 9.81 -3.61 -9.94
C GLU A 167 9.18 -4.93 -9.48
N MET A 168 8.09 -5.37 -10.10
CA MET A 168 7.43 -6.63 -9.76
C MET A 168 8.29 -7.88 -10.06
N LYS A 169 9.32 -7.76 -10.91
CA LYS A 169 10.29 -8.85 -11.15
C LYS A 169 11.32 -8.94 -10.04
N ASP A 170 11.73 -7.80 -9.48
CA ASP A 170 12.77 -7.74 -8.45
C ASP A 170 12.19 -7.91 -7.04
N ARG A 171 10.96 -7.41 -6.80
CA ARG A 171 10.26 -7.53 -5.52
C ARG A 171 9.48 -8.84 -5.46
N VAL A 172 10.18 -9.93 -5.16
CA VAL A 172 9.63 -11.29 -5.16
C VAL A 172 8.95 -11.60 -3.82
N THR A 173 9.61 -11.25 -2.72
CA THR A 173 9.18 -11.63 -1.38
C THR A 173 8.12 -10.70 -0.81
N TYR A 174 7.39 -11.19 0.19
CA TYR A 174 6.41 -10.38 0.92
C TYR A 174 7.06 -9.18 1.62
N PHE A 175 8.29 -9.32 2.12
CA PHE A 175 9.04 -8.22 2.72
C PHE A 175 9.41 -7.14 1.69
N GLU A 176 9.93 -7.53 0.52
CA GLU A 176 10.31 -6.59 -0.54
C GLU A 176 9.12 -5.80 -1.06
N LYS A 177 7.92 -6.38 -1.06
CA LYS A 177 6.67 -5.68 -1.40
C LYS A 177 6.14 -4.77 -0.28
N ASN A 178 6.80 -4.73 0.88
CA ASN A 178 6.39 -3.95 2.06
C ASN A 178 7.50 -3.05 2.64
N PHE A 179 8.69 -3.04 2.02
CA PHE A 179 9.85 -2.30 2.50
C PHE A 179 10.41 -1.41 1.38
N ASN A 180 10.93 -0.23 1.75
CA ASN A 180 11.36 0.81 0.82
C ASN A 180 10.28 1.16 -0.21
N LEU A 181 9.12 1.58 0.30
CA LEU A 181 7.94 1.93 -0.50
C LEU A 181 7.80 3.44 -0.68
N CYS A 182 7.78 3.91 -1.92
CA CYS A 182 7.58 5.33 -2.24
C CYS A 182 6.35 5.60 -3.11
N ARG A 183 5.76 4.57 -3.73
CA ARG A 183 4.60 4.70 -4.61
C ARG A 183 3.40 3.96 -4.06
N PHE A 184 2.24 4.61 -4.13
CA PHE A 184 0.98 4.11 -3.60
C PHE A 184 -0.14 4.38 -4.60
N MET A 185 -1.09 3.47 -4.73
CA MET A 185 -2.20 3.60 -5.66
C MET A 185 -3.54 3.50 -4.93
N TYR A 186 -4.49 4.32 -5.36
CA TYR A 186 -5.90 4.11 -5.08
C TYR A 186 -6.71 4.24 -6.37
N THR A 187 -7.95 3.78 -6.26
CA THR A 187 -8.84 3.64 -7.40
C THR A 187 -10.15 4.34 -7.12
N THR A 188 -10.57 5.20 -8.05
CA THR A 188 -11.85 5.93 -7.99
C THR A 188 -12.76 5.48 -9.12
N PRO A 189 -13.87 4.78 -8.83
CA PRO A 189 -14.87 4.46 -9.84
C PRO A 189 -15.65 5.72 -10.23
N PHE A 190 -15.94 5.88 -11.51
CA PHE A 190 -16.76 6.99 -12.00
C PHE A 190 -17.44 6.64 -13.32
N THR A 191 -18.46 7.40 -13.68
CA THR A 191 -19.13 7.39 -14.98
C THR A 191 -18.89 8.74 -15.67
N MET A 192 -19.09 8.82 -16.98
CA MET A 192 -18.87 10.07 -17.73
C MET A 192 -19.80 11.22 -17.32
N ASP A 193 -20.95 10.91 -16.71
CA ASP A 193 -21.89 11.88 -16.15
C ASP A 193 -21.55 12.29 -14.70
N GLY A 194 -20.45 11.79 -14.14
CA GLY A 194 -19.90 12.19 -12.84
C GLY A 194 -20.43 11.38 -11.64
N ARG A 195 -21.27 10.36 -11.84
CA ARG A 195 -21.67 9.44 -10.77
C ARG A 195 -20.51 8.50 -10.40
N PRO A 196 -20.42 8.01 -9.15
CA PRO A 196 -19.39 7.04 -8.77
C PRO A 196 -19.66 5.64 -9.34
N ARG A 197 -20.93 5.29 -9.59
CA ARG A 197 -21.35 3.97 -10.09
C ARG A 197 -22.40 4.12 -11.19
N GLY A 198 -22.30 3.28 -12.22
CA GLY A 198 -23.27 3.14 -13.32
C GLY A 198 -23.39 1.71 -13.81
N GLU A 199 -24.01 1.54 -14.98
CA GLU A 199 -24.05 0.24 -15.68
C GLU A 199 -22.66 -0.20 -16.13
N LEU A 200 -22.48 -1.49 -16.43
CA LEU A 200 -21.17 -2.02 -16.85
C LEU A 200 -20.55 -1.23 -18.00
N SER A 201 -21.33 -0.88 -19.02
CA SER A 201 -20.88 -0.11 -20.19
C SER A 201 -20.56 1.37 -19.90
N GLU A 202 -20.97 1.89 -18.74
CA GLU A 202 -20.74 3.27 -18.31
C GLU A 202 -19.64 3.37 -17.24
N GLN A 203 -19.21 2.24 -16.68
CA GLN A 203 -18.34 2.21 -15.51
C GLN A 203 -16.86 2.38 -15.89
N TYR A 204 -16.35 3.59 -15.70
CA TYR A 204 -14.92 3.88 -15.78
C TYR A 204 -14.27 3.72 -14.41
N LYS A 205 -12.93 3.68 -14.44
CA LYS A 205 -12.11 3.60 -13.25
C LYS A 205 -10.88 4.47 -13.42
N ARG A 206 -10.56 5.26 -12.40
CA ARG A 206 -9.34 6.08 -12.37
C ARG A 206 -8.37 5.51 -11.35
N ASN A 207 -7.23 5.03 -11.81
CA ASN A 207 -6.13 4.64 -10.96
C ASN A 207 -5.25 5.87 -10.74
N THR A 208 -5.07 6.25 -9.49
CA THR A 208 -4.21 7.38 -9.10
C THR A 208 -3.00 6.86 -8.36
N ILE A 209 -1.82 7.13 -8.89
CA ILE A 209 -0.53 6.76 -8.29
C ILE A 209 0.05 8.00 -7.62
N LEU A 210 0.41 7.86 -6.35
CA LEU A 210 1.01 8.86 -5.50
C LEU A 210 2.46 8.50 -5.25
N THR A 211 3.36 9.46 -5.43
CA THR A 211 4.78 9.31 -5.05
C THR A 211 5.07 10.18 -3.84
N THR A 212 5.62 9.58 -2.78
CA THR A 212 6.00 10.26 -1.54
C THR A 212 7.43 10.80 -1.58
N MET A 213 7.70 11.85 -0.81
CA MET A 213 9.03 12.48 -0.73
C MET A 213 10.14 11.53 -0.27
N HIS A 214 9.80 10.59 0.63
CA HIS A 214 10.70 9.57 1.16
C HIS A 214 10.00 8.21 1.14
N ALA A 215 10.79 7.15 1.21
CA ALA A 215 10.29 5.79 1.26
C ALA A 215 9.88 5.40 2.69
N PHE A 216 8.85 4.57 2.82
CA PHE A 216 8.55 3.86 4.07
C PHE A 216 9.37 2.57 4.18
N PRO A 217 9.82 2.19 5.40
CA PRO A 217 9.68 2.91 6.66
C PRO A 217 10.56 4.18 6.71
N TYR A 218 10.10 5.20 7.43
CA TYR A 218 10.80 6.47 7.60
C TYR A 218 10.76 6.92 9.07
N ILE A 219 11.53 7.96 9.42
CA ILE A 219 11.53 8.55 10.76
C ILE A 219 10.16 9.14 11.16
N LYS A 220 9.28 9.41 10.20
CA LYS A 220 7.89 9.86 10.39
C LYS A 220 6.92 8.83 9.84
N THR A 221 5.75 8.73 10.47
CA THR A 221 4.64 7.84 10.02
C THR A 221 3.77 8.46 8.94
N ARG A 222 3.98 9.73 8.60
CA ARG A 222 3.35 10.39 7.44
C ARG A 222 4.40 11.08 6.60
N ILE A 223 4.25 11.01 5.28
CA ILE A 223 5.18 11.57 4.31
C ILE A 223 4.37 12.30 3.23
N ASN A 224 4.80 13.51 2.87
CA ASN A 224 4.14 14.31 1.85
C ASN A 224 4.15 13.58 0.51
N VAL A 225 3.02 13.68 -0.20
CA VAL A 225 2.93 13.36 -1.62
C VAL A 225 3.58 14.50 -2.40
N ILE A 226 4.49 14.17 -3.32
CA ILE A 226 5.20 15.15 -4.15
C ILE A 226 4.83 15.04 -5.63
N GLN A 227 4.21 13.93 -6.04
CA GLN A 227 3.79 13.69 -7.42
C GLN A 227 2.54 12.81 -7.45
N LYS A 228 1.67 13.08 -8.42
CA LYS A 228 0.42 12.35 -8.69
C LYS A 228 0.32 12.05 -10.18
N GLU A 229 0.00 10.81 -10.51
CA GLU A 229 -0.25 10.35 -11.88
C GLU A 229 -1.61 9.67 -11.94
N GLU A 230 -2.37 9.91 -13.00
CA GLU A 230 -3.72 9.35 -13.17
C GLU A 230 -3.85 8.58 -14.48
N PHE A 231 -4.43 7.38 -14.40
CA PHE A 231 -4.70 6.51 -15.54
C PHE A 231 -6.18 6.15 -15.53
N ILE A 232 -6.86 6.40 -16.64
CA ILE A 232 -8.28 6.10 -16.79
C ILE A 232 -8.43 4.79 -17.57
N LEU A 233 -9.17 3.86 -16.99
CA LEU A 233 -9.60 2.63 -17.62
C LEU A 233 -11.01 2.80 -18.16
N THR A 234 -11.18 2.37 -19.40
CA THR A 234 -12.48 2.26 -20.07
C THR A 234 -13.30 1.09 -19.48
N PRO A 235 -14.63 1.09 -19.67
CA PRO A 235 -15.53 0.03 -19.20
C PRO A 235 -15.06 -1.41 -19.49
N ILE A 236 -14.59 -1.66 -20.72
CA ILE A 236 -14.09 -2.99 -21.09
C ILE A 236 -12.77 -3.33 -20.41
N GLU A 237 -11.90 -2.35 -20.15
CA GLU A 237 -10.66 -2.55 -19.40
C GLU A 237 -10.93 -2.84 -17.92
N VAL A 238 -11.92 -2.16 -17.32
CA VAL A 238 -12.41 -2.47 -15.97
C VAL A 238 -12.90 -3.91 -15.90
N ALA A 239 -13.73 -4.34 -16.84
CA ALA A 239 -14.22 -5.72 -16.92
C ALA A 239 -13.08 -6.74 -17.07
N ILE A 240 -12.04 -6.42 -17.87
CA ILE A 240 -10.87 -7.28 -18.01
C ILE A 240 -10.14 -7.43 -16.67
N GLU A 241 -9.84 -6.32 -15.98
CA GLU A 241 -9.14 -6.37 -14.69
C GLU A 241 -9.94 -7.15 -13.63
N ASP A 242 -11.26 -6.94 -13.57
CA ASP A 242 -12.13 -7.64 -12.63
C ASP A 242 -12.16 -9.15 -12.90
N MET A 243 -12.25 -9.56 -14.17
CA MET A 243 -12.19 -10.98 -14.57
C MET A 243 -10.82 -11.60 -14.27
N GLN A 244 -9.73 -10.90 -14.55
CA GLN A 244 -8.37 -11.37 -14.24
C GLN A 244 -8.16 -11.52 -12.74
N LYS A 245 -8.60 -10.54 -11.95
CA LYS A 245 -8.55 -10.59 -10.50
C LYS A 245 -9.34 -11.79 -9.96
N LYS A 246 -10.54 -12.03 -10.50
CA LYS A 246 -11.37 -13.18 -10.08
C LYS A 246 -10.70 -14.52 -10.35
N THR A 247 -10.12 -14.69 -11.55
CA THR A 247 -9.35 -15.89 -11.90
C THR A 247 -8.13 -16.08 -10.98
N GLN A 248 -7.44 -15.00 -10.62
CA GLN A 248 -6.32 -15.05 -9.69
C GLN A 248 -6.76 -15.44 -8.28
N GLU A 249 -7.86 -14.87 -7.78
CA GLU A 249 -8.45 -15.23 -6.48
C GLU A 249 -8.82 -16.72 -6.41
N LEU A 250 -9.46 -17.25 -7.47
CA LEU A 250 -9.78 -18.68 -7.58
C LEU A 250 -8.50 -19.53 -7.59
N THR A 251 -7.53 -19.17 -8.42
CA THR A 251 -6.25 -19.89 -8.52
C THR A 251 -5.51 -19.91 -7.17
N ALA A 252 -5.51 -18.79 -6.45
CA ALA A 252 -4.90 -18.71 -5.13
C ALA A 252 -5.63 -19.59 -4.11
N ALA A 253 -6.97 -19.57 -4.10
CA ALA A 253 -7.77 -20.39 -3.21
C ALA A 253 -7.63 -21.90 -3.49
N THR A 254 -7.51 -22.31 -4.75
CA THR A 254 -7.33 -23.72 -5.12
C THR A 254 -5.93 -24.25 -4.81
N ASN A 255 -4.91 -23.38 -4.88
CA ASN A 255 -3.51 -23.74 -4.64
C ASN A 255 -3.09 -23.51 -3.17
N GLN A 256 -4.02 -23.11 -2.29
CA GLN A 256 -3.71 -22.81 -0.91
C GLN A 256 -3.30 -24.08 -0.13
N GLU A 257 -2.16 -24.02 0.54
CA GLU A 257 -1.67 -25.08 1.43
C GLU A 257 -1.46 -24.53 2.87
N PRO A 258 -2.11 -25.13 3.89
CA PRO A 258 -3.10 -26.21 3.81
C PRO A 258 -4.42 -25.73 3.17
N PRO A 259 -5.22 -26.65 2.58
CA PRO A 259 -6.49 -26.29 1.94
C PRO A 259 -7.47 -25.60 2.90
N ASP A 260 -8.12 -24.53 2.44
CA ASP A 260 -9.16 -23.82 3.16
C ASP A 260 -10.48 -23.87 2.38
N ALA A 261 -11.29 -24.89 2.69
CA ALA A 261 -12.57 -25.11 2.03
C ALA A 261 -13.56 -23.94 2.20
N LYS A 262 -13.49 -23.19 3.31
CA LYS A 262 -14.37 -22.04 3.55
C LYS A 262 -13.99 -20.87 2.65
N MET A 263 -12.70 -20.58 2.55
CA MET A 263 -12.17 -19.56 1.65
C MET A 263 -12.51 -19.89 0.20
N LEU A 264 -12.26 -21.14 -0.22
CA LEU A 264 -12.58 -21.59 -1.58
C LEU A 264 -14.08 -21.48 -1.87
N GLN A 265 -14.94 -21.95 -0.96
CA GLN A 265 -16.39 -21.84 -1.12
C GLN A 265 -16.84 -20.38 -1.25
N MET A 266 -16.29 -19.48 -0.43
CA MET A 266 -16.61 -18.05 -0.48
C MET A 266 -16.21 -17.42 -1.83
N VAL A 267 -14.99 -17.68 -2.30
CA VAL A 267 -14.50 -17.17 -3.59
C VAL A 267 -15.32 -17.73 -4.74
N LEU A 268 -15.58 -19.04 -4.75
CA LEU A 268 -16.36 -19.71 -5.78
C LEU A 268 -17.80 -19.16 -5.83
N GLN A 269 -18.48 -19.08 -4.68
CA GLN A 269 -19.83 -18.53 -4.60
C GLN A 269 -19.88 -17.08 -5.11
N GLY A 270 -18.90 -16.26 -4.73
CA GLY A 270 -18.79 -14.88 -5.23
C GLY A 270 -18.38 -14.76 -6.70
N SER A 271 -17.96 -15.85 -7.35
CA SER A 271 -17.57 -15.91 -8.76
C SER A 271 -18.74 -16.35 -9.65
N VAL A 272 -19.43 -17.43 -9.28
CA VAL A 272 -20.51 -18.01 -10.11
C VAL A 272 -21.91 -17.63 -9.66
N GLY A 273 -22.07 -17.31 -8.37
CA GLY A 273 -23.35 -16.99 -7.73
C GLY A 273 -23.46 -15.52 -7.34
N ALA A 274 -22.86 -14.62 -8.12
CA ALA A 274 -22.94 -13.18 -7.87
C ALA A 274 -24.41 -12.72 -7.94
N THR A 275 -25.01 -12.45 -6.78
CA THR A 275 -26.41 -11.97 -6.66
C THR A 275 -26.49 -10.45 -6.46
N VAL A 276 -25.38 -9.81 -6.06
CA VAL A 276 -25.32 -8.38 -5.69
C VAL A 276 -24.64 -7.54 -6.77
N ASN A 277 -23.65 -8.09 -7.47
CA ASN A 277 -22.99 -7.45 -8.61
C ASN A 277 -23.43 -8.15 -9.89
N GLN A 278 -23.48 -7.41 -11.02
CA GLN A 278 -23.74 -7.99 -12.34
C GLN A 278 -22.70 -9.08 -12.62
N GLY A 279 -23.15 -10.34 -12.73
CA GLY A 279 -22.28 -11.52 -12.76
C GLY A 279 -21.46 -11.64 -14.05
N PRO A 280 -20.53 -12.62 -14.14
CA PRO A 280 -19.68 -12.79 -15.32
C PRO A 280 -20.45 -12.95 -16.64
N LEU A 281 -21.66 -13.54 -16.59
CA LEU A 281 -22.51 -13.67 -17.79
C LEU A 281 -22.93 -12.30 -18.35
N GLU A 282 -23.30 -11.35 -17.49
CA GLU A 282 -23.71 -10.01 -17.91
C GLU A 282 -22.53 -9.26 -18.53
N VAL A 283 -21.33 -9.39 -17.94
CA VAL A 283 -20.09 -8.85 -18.50
C VAL A 283 -19.85 -9.39 -19.92
N ALA A 284 -20.05 -10.69 -20.15
CA ALA A 284 -19.94 -11.28 -21.48
C ALA A 284 -21.02 -10.75 -22.45
N GLN A 285 -22.26 -10.59 -21.99
CA GLN A 285 -23.34 -10.06 -22.82
C GLN A 285 -23.08 -8.61 -23.23
N VAL A 286 -22.65 -7.76 -22.32
CA VAL A 286 -22.39 -6.34 -22.58
C VAL A 286 -21.18 -6.15 -23.50
N PHE A 287 -20.09 -6.89 -23.28
CA PHE A 287 -18.81 -6.60 -23.95
C PHE A 287 -18.40 -7.59 -25.05
N LEU A 288 -19.02 -8.78 -25.14
CA LEU A 288 -18.63 -9.83 -26.10
C LEU A 288 -19.76 -10.24 -27.07
N ALA A 289 -20.96 -9.66 -26.97
CA ALA A 289 -22.07 -9.99 -27.88
C ALA A 289 -21.80 -9.57 -29.32
N GLU A 290 -21.15 -8.42 -29.53
CA GLU A 290 -20.79 -7.90 -30.85
C GLU A 290 -19.27 -7.75 -30.98
N ILE A 291 -18.72 -8.23 -32.10
CA ILE A 291 -17.29 -8.11 -32.39
C ILE A 291 -17.01 -6.70 -32.93
N PRO A 292 -16.20 -5.88 -32.24
CA PRO A 292 -15.90 -4.53 -32.71
C PRO A 292 -15.09 -4.54 -34.00
N ALA A 293 -15.43 -3.65 -34.94
CA ALA A 293 -14.65 -3.44 -36.16
C ALA A 293 -13.37 -2.61 -35.91
N ASP A 294 -13.36 -1.75 -34.90
CA ASP A 294 -12.18 -0.95 -34.51
C ASP A 294 -11.07 -1.88 -33.99
N PRO A 295 -9.86 -1.86 -34.57
CA PRO A 295 -8.75 -2.71 -34.14
C PRO A 295 -8.35 -2.54 -32.66
N LYS A 296 -8.45 -1.33 -32.09
CA LYS A 296 -8.15 -1.06 -30.68
C LYS A 296 -9.19 -1.72 -29.78
N LEU A 297 -10.46 -1.53 -30.07
CA LEU A 297 -11.56 -2.16 -29.32
C LEU A 297 -11.53 -3.69 -29.48
N TYR A 298 -11.22 -4.19 -30.67
CA TYR A 298 -11.04 -5.61 -30.94
C TYR A 298 -9.94 -6.22 -30.07
N ARG A 299 -8.83 -5.50 -29.82
CA ARG A 299 -7.76 -5.97 -28.93
C ARG A 299 -8.28 -6.19 -27.50
N HIS A 300 -9.03 -5.26 -26.95
CA HIS A 300 -9.62 -5.39 -25.61
C HIS A 300 -10.70 -6.49 -25.58
N HIS A 301 -11.57 -6.53 -26.59
CA HIS A 301 -12.57 -7.59 -26.76
C HIS A 301 -11.91 -8.98 -26.77
N ASN A 302 -10.88 -9.19 -27.58
CA ASN A 302 -10.17 -10.47 -27.61
C ASN A 302 -9.44 -10.77 -26.29
N LYS A 303 -8.88 -9.77 -25.61
CA LYS A 303 -8.27 -9.93 -24.28
C LYS A 303 -9.32 -10.40 -23.26
N LEU A 304 -10.49 -9.76 -23.21
CA LEU A 304 -11.59 -10.15 -22.32
C LEU A 304 -12.07 -11.58 -22.62
N ARG A 305 -12.23 -11.94 -23.90
CA ARG A 305 -12.57 -13.31 -24.31
C ARG A 305 -11.57 -14.34 -23.79
N LEU A 306 -10.27 -14.04 -23.83
CA LEU A 306 -9.24 -14.92 -23.26
C LEU A 306 -9.33 -15.01 -21.73
N CYS A 307 -9.62 -13.90 -21.04
CA CYS A 307 -9.85 -13.89 -19.60
C CYS A 307 -11.03 -14.79 -19.21
N PHE A 308 -12.14 -14.76 -19.96
CA PHE A 308 -13.27 -15.68 -19.74
C PHE A 308 -12.88 -17.13 -19.98
N LYS A 309 -12.12 -17.43 -21.03
CA LYS A 309 -11.63 -18.79 -21.29
C LYS A 309 -10.79 -19.30 -20.12
N GLU A 310 -9.91 -18.46 -19.57
CA GLU A 310 -9.11 -18.85 -18.41
C GLU A 310 -9.96 -19.03 -17.16
N PHE A 311 -10.90 -18.11 -16.91
CA PHE A 311 -11.82 -18.17 -15.77
C PHE A 311 -12.63 -19.47 -15.73
N ILE A 312 -13.17 -19.91 -16.87
CA ILE A 312 -13.97 -21.15 -16.97
C ILE A 312 -13.13 -22.42 -16.74
N MET A 313 -11.82 -22.35 -16.97
CA MET A 313 -10.91 -23.49 -16.78
C MET A 313 -10.44 -23.65 -15.33
N ARG A 314 -10.72 -22.68 -14.45
CA ARG A 314 -10.42 -22.73 -13.01
C ARG A 314 -11.60 -23.29 -12.23
#